data_AF-A0A956L6E4-F1
#
_entry.id   AF-A0A956L6E4-F1
#
_cell.length_a   1.000
_cell.length_b   1.000
_cell.length_c   1.000
_cell.angle_alpha   90.00
_cell.angle_beta   90.00
_cell.angle_gamma   90.00
#
_symmetry.space_group_name_H-M   'P 1'
#
loop_
_entity.id
_entity.type
_entity.pdbx_description
1 polymer ?
#
loop_
_entity_poly.entity_id
_entity_poly.type
_entity_poly.pdbx_seq_one_letter_code
_entity_poly.pdbx_strand_id
1 'polypeptide(L)'
;MMPAAKMFDPILGVDVHMIQPPGPVPPVPVPHPHTGMLFDPFDLAPYIGATISVGGLPRAVAGTGTKLIPEHIPIGGTFIKPPANDSELLMGSATVTADGDPFSYLGLPLLSCWDVGMPPIPRPPRSLLPSLVLPTTVVLAVPSGVTVGGAPTVSLSALAGRVGLGPLLALYNFATTGNPLALIGLAGPALKGLKFLNKKLKIIKKSKCGKGVKLFNGKLGIGGDPIDLVSGAQLLTVDDFVEPEGLLQLRRHYSTARRDALGPLGYGFTHGHAHTLELHPQAWRYRDPEDGQLDFDPLSAERPESSEGGMVLRLDGPSHVELWRRGQPRLRFALPHERRRGRARLVEVRGERHVLELRYQDQGRDQAQVQGQVQEPEARLVAIAQRDLEDPAAPVVELRPQYDERGRWAALWRVAGGQREQVCAYRYDGYRGLLLDSIDAEGRRSHYEYDERRCMTGRVDPGGHRFGWAYDAQGRCTQTSGQDGLYACRLEYEPEQRQTHLWQEGQRWTYRYDANGRITERVAPDGGVLTREIDERGNVVREVDAGGRGFGWLYDEHGAHWARVDDFGQLHPPELDAPRLPHPTDPTWPQTSIEREVGARAPEAGAVG
;
A
#
# COMPACT_ATOMS: atom_id res chain seq x y z
N MET A 1 30.66 -18.43 21.20
CA MET A 1 29.32 -18.43 21.86
C MET A 1 29.55 -18.20 23.34
N MET A 2 28.68 -17.45 23.99
CA MET A 2 28.78 -17.08 25.42
C MET A 2 27.53 -17.54 26.18
N PRO A 3 27.59 -17.75 27.52
CA PRO A 3 26.41 -18.10 28.31
C PRO A 3 25.28 -17.08 28.14
N ALA A 4 24.07 -17.59 27.91
CA ALA A 4 22.86 -16.77 27.76
C ALA A 4 22.52 -16.05 29.06
N ALA A 5 22.17 -14.77 28.99
CA ALA A 5 21.71 -14.00 30.13
C ALA A 5 20.22 -14.26 30.40
N LYS A 6 19.84 -14.25 31.67
CA LYS A 6 18.46 -14.49 32.13
C LYS A 6 18.14 -13.65 33.37
N MET A 7 16.86 -13.57 33.70
CA MET A 7 16.39 -12.86 34.89
C MET A 7 17.11 -13.37 36.15
N PHE A 8 17.39 -12.45 37.08
CA PHE A 8 18.15 -12.65 38.32
C PHE A 8 19.65 -12.93 38.16
N ASP A 9 20.19 -12.92 36.93
CA ASP A 9 21.64 -12.92 36.77
C ASP A 9 22.23 -11.65 37.40
N PRO A 10 23.32 -11.76 38.17
CA PRO A 10 23.94 -10.62 38.81
C PRO A 10 24.59 -9.68 37.79
N ILE A 11 24.63 -8.40 38.13
CA ILE A 11 25.36 -7.37 37.39
C ILE A 11 26.39 -6.70 38.29
N LEU A 12 27.47 -6.24 37.67
CA LEU A 12 28.52 -5.49 38.33
C LEU A 12 28.92 -4.30 37.46
N GLY A 13 28.98 -3.14 38.08
CA GLY A 13 29.28 -1.89 37.39
C GLY A 13 29.93 -0.86 38.29
N VAL A 14 30.25 0.26 37.68
CA VAL A 14 30.71 1.48 38.35
C VAL A 14 29.79 2.59 37.87
N ASP A 15 29.38 3.47 38.76
CA ASP A 15 28.68 4.73 38.45
C ASP A 15 29.46 5.91 39.00
N VAL A 16 29.41 7.08 38.33
CA VAL A 16 29.99 8.33 38.86
C VAL A 16 28.88 9.33 39.14
N HIS A 17 28.85 9.76 40.39
CA HIS A 17 27.93 10.77 40.88
C HIS A 17 28.70 11.95 41.49
N MET A 18 28.12 13.14 41.38
CA MET A 18 28.66 14.34 42.01
C MET A 18 28.34 14.30 43.50
N ILE A 19 29.38 14.24 44.32
CA ILE A 19 29.25 14.34 45.77
C ILE A 19 29.71 15.71 46.25
N GLN A 20 29.11 16.17 47.35
CA GLN A 20 29.59 17.29 48.14
C GLN A 20 30.38 16.71 49.31
N PRO A 21 31.73 16.79 49.29
CA PRO A 21 32.54 16.41 50.43
C PRO A 21 32.27 17.36 51.61
N PRO A 22 32.48 16.89 52.85
CA PRO A 22 32.38 17.76 54.02
C PRO A 22 33.47 18.86 53.99
N GLY A 23 33.08 20.11 54.21
CA GLY A 23 33.97 21.29 54.19
C GLY A 23 33.84 22.15 52.92
N PRO A 24 34.64 23.22 52.78
CA PRO A 24 34.52 24.20 51.68
C PRO A 24 35.21 23.72 50.39
N VAL A 25 35.04 22.44 50.06
CA VAL A 25 35.59 21.84 48.84
C VAL A 25 34.49 21.83 47.78
N PRO A 26 34.76 22.24 46.53
CA PRO A 26 33.74 22.20 45.49
C PRO A 26 33.27 20.76 45.21
N PRO A 27 32.07 20.59 44.62
CA PRO A 27 31.57 19.31 44.12
C PRO A 27 32.60 18.51 43.33
N VAL A 28 32.74 17.22 43.62
CA VAL A 28 33.65 16.33 42.90
C VAL A 28 32.92 15.10 42.35
N PRO A 29 33.21 14.68 41.11
CA PRO A 29 32.71 13.42 40.57
C PRO A 29 33.50 12.27 41.20
N VAL A 30 32.81 11.33 41.84
CA VAL A 30 33.46 10.15 42.44
C VAL A 30 32.87 8.87 41.87
N PRO A 31 33.70 7.93 41.36
CA PRO A 31 33.25 6.61 40.96
C PRO A 31 32.94 5.74 42.16
N HIS A 32 31.77 5.10 42.16
CA HIS A 32 31.34 4.14 43.16
C HIS A 32 30.98 2.81 42.46
N PRO A 33 31.53 1.67 42.91
CA PRO A 33 31.10 0.38 42.40
C PRO A 33 29.67 0.09 42.85
N HIS A 34 28.88 -0.54 41.99
CA HIS A 34 27.55 -1.01 42.35
C HIS A 34 27.33 -2.45 41.88
N THR A 35 26.44 -3.12 42.59
CA THR A 35 25.97 -4.47 42.25
C THR A 35 24.46 -4.45 42.11
N GLY A 36 23.95 -5.38 41.31
CA GLY A 36 22.52 -5.55 41.13
C GLY A 36 22.19 -6.89 40.51
N MET A 37 20.98 -7.02 40.01
CA MET A 37 20.54 -8.17 39.24
C MET A 37 19.61 -7.74 38.12
N LEU A 38 19.59 -8.51 37.03
CA LEU A 38 18.58 -8.37 35.99
C LEU A 38 17.21 -8.62 36.58
N PHE A 39 16.32 -7.62 36.48
CA PHE A 39 15.00 -7.67 37.07
C PHE A 39 14.05 -6.74 36.33
N ASP A 40 13.17 -7.31 35.51
CA ASP A 40 12.06 -6.61 34.88
C ASP A 40 10.72 -7.23 35.31
N PRO A 41 9.91 -6.51 36.09
CA PRO A 41 8.60 -6.99 36.54
C PRO A 41 7.63 -7.35 35.41
N PHE A 42 7.75 -6.71 34.24
CA PHE A 42 6.86 -6.98 33.11
C PHE A 42 7.20 -8.30 32.43
N ASP A 43 8.48 -8.63 32.31
CA ASP A 43 8.93 -9.92 31.78
C ASP A 43 8.59 -11.11 32.70
N LEU A 44 8.26 -10.84 33.96
CA LEU A 44 7.81 -11.82 34.96
C LEU A 44 6.27 -11.98 35.00
N ALA A 45 5.51 -11.19 34.23
CA ALA A 45 4.05 -11.20 34.26
C ALA A 45 3.45 -12.37 33.45
N PRO A 46 2.41 -13.09 33.96
CA PRO A 46 1.77 -14.16 33.21
C PRO A 46 1.03 -13.64 31.96
N TYR A 47 1.12 -14.36 30.84
CA TYR A 47 0.48 -14.05 29.54
C TYR A 47 0.90 -12.73 28.88
N ILE A 48 1.78 -11.94 29.53
CA ILE A 48 2.29 -10.64 29.04
C ILE A 48 3.83 -10.59 29.02
N GLY A 49 4.49 -11.42 29.84
CA GLY A 49 5.95 -11.45 30.02
C GLY A 49 6.70 -12.30 28.99
N ALA A 50 7.97 -12.56 29.26
CA ALA A 50 8.87 -13.23 28.31
C ALA A 50 8.33 -14.60 27.90
N THR A 51 8.30 -14.87 26.59
CA THR A 51 7.77 -16.14 26.06
C THR A 51 8.84 -17.25 26.05
N ILE A 52 10.10 -16.87 26.26
CA ILE A 52 11.27 -17.77 26.24
C ILE A 52 11.94 -17.79 27.62
N SER A 53 12.30 -18.99 28.08
CA SER A 53 13.06 -19.18 29.31
C SER A 53 14.44 -19.81 29.06
N VAL A 54 15.39 -19.49 29.93
CA VAL A 54 16.75 -20.02 29.95
C VAL A 54 16.97 -20.64 31.32
N GLY A 55 17.20 -21.95 31.38
CA GLY A 55 17.37 -22.65 32.66
C GLY A 55 16.17 -22.48 33.62
N GLY A 56 14.95 -22.35 33.08
CA GLY A 56 13.72 -22.19 33.85
C GLY A 56 13.38 -20.76 34.29
N LEU A 57 14.25 -19.77 34.00
CA LEU A 57 14.00 -18.36 34.28
C LEU A 57 13.77 -17.57 32.98
N PRO A 58 12.99 -16.48 32.99
CA PRO A 58 12.79 -15.64 31.81
C PRO A 58 14.10 -15.20 31.17
N ARG A 59 14.14 -15.14 29.84
CA ARG A 59 15.32 -14.67 29.08
C ARG A 59 15.74 -13.24 29.48
N ALA A 60 16.91 -12.81 29.02
CA ALA A 60 17.25 -11.39 28.97
C ALA A 60 17.56 -10.96 27.52
N VAL A 61 17.03 -9.81 27.10
CA VAL A 61 17.28 -9.21 25.79
C VAL A 61 17.82 -7.79 25.96
N ALA A 62 18.30 -7.18 24.88
CA ALA A 62 18.64 -5.77 24.87
C ALA A 62 17.40 -4.94 25.24
N GLY A 63 17.49 -4.13 26.30
CA GLY A 63 16.40 -3.37 26.89
C GLY A 63 15.83 -3.93 28.20
N THR A 64 16.19 -5.16 28.61
CA THR A 64 15.75 -5.69 29.91
C THR A 64 16.32 -4.86 31.05
N GLY A 65 15.45 -4.42 31.97
CA GLY A 65 15.79 -3.59 33.12
C GLY A 65 16.55 -4.35 34.20
N THR A 66 17.18 -3.60 35.10
CA THR A 66 17.86 -4.17 36.27
C THR A 66 17.45 -3.46 37.56
N LYS A 67 17.72 -4.13 38.68
CA LYS A 67 17.52 -3.60 40.02
C LYS A 67 18.84 -3.62 40.77
N LEU A 68 19.29 -2.45 41.20
CA LEU A 68 20.47 -2.32 42.05
C LEU A 68 20.18 -2.81 43.47
N ILE A 69 21.10 -3.60 44.03
CA ILE A 69 21.00 -4.19 45.36
C ILE A 69 22.41 -4.23 45.95
N PRO A 70 22.73 -3.42 46.99
CA PRO A 70 21.93 -2.33 47.56
C PRO A 70 21.85 -1.10 46.62
N GLU A 71 20.97 -0.15 46.93
CA GLU A 71 20.96 1.16 46.28
C GLU A 71 22.30 1.89 46.50
N HIS A 72 22.66 2.81 45.61
CA HIS A 72 23.94 3.55 45.68
C HIS A 72 24.17 4.19 47.06
N ILE A 73 25.30 3.84 47.66
CA ILE A 73 25.74 4.40 48.94
C ILE A 73 26.74 5.52 48.64
N PRO A 74 26.56 6.74 49.17
CA PRO A 74 27.50 7.82 48.93
C PRO A 74 28.81 7.57 49.68
N ILE A 75 29.92 7.48 48.94
CA ILE A 75 31.26 7.32 49.52
C ILE A 75 31.95 8.68 49.55
N GLY A 76 32.28 9.16 50.75
CA GLY A 76 33.12 10.36 50.95
C GLY A 76 32.39 11.71 51.01
N GLY A 77 31.05 11.72 51.03
CA GLY A 77 30.25 12.96 51.09
C GLY A 77 28.76 12.68 50.97
N THR A 78 27.94 13.71 50.73
CA THR A 78 26.53 13.54 50.36
C THR A 78 26.35 13.68 48.85
N PHE A 79 25.40 12.95 48.26
CA PHE A 79 25.06 13.18 46.85
C PHE A 79 24.49 14.57 46.67
N ILE A 80 25.00 15.32 45.70
CA ILE A 80 24.43 16.63 45.31
C ILE A 80 23.12 16.43 44.59
N LYS A 81 23.06 15.36 43.79
CA LYS A 81 21.86 14.89 43.12
C LYS A 81 21.73 13.41 43.42
N PRO A 82 20.60 12.97 44.00
CA PRO A 82 20.43 11.57 44.35
C PRO A 82 20.42 10.71 43.08
N PRO A 83 21.07 9.53 43.11
CA PRO A 83 21.17 8.64 41.97
C PRO A 83 19.80 8.08 41.60
N ALA A 84 19.55 7.92 40.30
CA ALA A 84 18.29 7.38 39.81
C ALA A 84 18.14 5.87 40.04
N ASN A 85 19.26 5.15 40.24
CA ASN A 85 19.29 3.70 40.44
C ASN A 85 18.63 2.90 39.30
N ASP A 86 18.64 3.46 38.08
CA ASP A 86 18.06 2.86 36.88
C ASP A 86 19.17 2.33 35.97
N SER A 87 19.02 1.10 35.48
CA SER A 87 19.93 0.53 34.47
C SER A 87 19.26 -0.51 33.57
N GLU A 88 19.83 -0.75 32.39
CA GLU A 88 19.30 -1.67 31.38
C GLU A 88 20.38 -2.28 30.47
N LEU A 89 20.09 -3.43 29.88
CA LEU A 89 20.95 -4.06 28.87
C LEU A 89 20.98 -3.24 27.59
N LEU A 90 22.18 -2.84 27.15
CA LEU A 90 22.34 -2.04 25.92
C LEU A 90 22.33 -2.91 24.66
N MET A 91 22.92 -4.10 24.75
CA MET A 91 23.27 -4.91 23.58
C MET A 91 22.87 -6.38 23.77
N GLY A 92 22.63 -7.04 22.64
CA GLY A 92 22.40 -8.47 22.51
C GLY A 92 23.07 -9.01 21.24
N SER A 93 22.71 -10.22 20.82
CA SER A 93 23.26 -10.86 19.63
C SER A 93 22.68 -10.30 18.33
N ALA A 94 23.53 -10.03 17.35
CA ALA A 94 23.13 -9.68 15.99
C ALA A 94 22.47 -10.83 15.20
N THR A 95 22.64 -12.07 15.65
CA THR A 95 22.19 -13.26 14.92
C THR A 95 21.13 -14.07 15.68
N VAL A 96 20.88 -13.73 16.94
CA VAL A 96 19.92 -14.44 17.80
C VAL A 96 19.00 -13.43 18.47
N THR A 97 17.70 -13.56 18.24
CA THR A 97 16.66 -12.70 18.80
C THR A 97 15.70 -13.50 19.68
N ALA A 98 15.18 -12.89 20.73
CA ALA A 98 14.07 -13.40 21.52
C ALA A 98 13.03 -12.29 21.73
N ASP A 99 11.75 -12.64 21.63
CA ASP A 99 10.64 -11.70 21.82
C ASP A 99 10.74 -10.41 20.98
N GLY A 100 11.37 -10.49 19.81
CA GLY A 100 11.56 -9.36 18.88
C GLY A 100 12.81 -8.51 19.11
N ASP A 101 13.59 -8.78 20.15
CA ASP A 101 14.80 -8.04 20.48
C ASP A 101 16.07 -8.92 20.50
N PRO A 102 17.27 -8.35 20.26
CA PRO A 102 18.54 -9.09 20.34
C PRO A 102 18.73 -9.81 21.67
N PHE A 103 19.02 -11.11 21.63
CA PHE A 103 19.20 -11.96 22.81
C PHE A 103 20.51 -11.62 23.53
N SER A 104 20.46 -11.32 24.83
CA SER A 104 21.64 -10.91 25.60
C SER A 104 22.44 -12.08 26.17
N TYR A 105 23.74 -11.90 26.32
CA TYR A 105 24.65 -12.90 26.85
C TYR A 105 25.74 -12.28 27.72
N LEU A 106 26.50 -13.14 28.41
CA LEU A 106 27.54 -12.77 29.35
C LEU A 106 28.50 -11.70 28.79
N GLY A 107 28.77 -10.67 29.59
CA GLY A 107 29.82 -9.67 29.30
C GLY A 107 29.41 -8.53 28.36
N LEU A 108 28.16 -8.48 27.90
CA LEU A 108 27.66 -7.33 27.14
C LEU A 108 27.43 -6.11 28.06
N PRO A 109 27.66 -4.88 27.56
CA PRO A 109 27.54 -3.68 28.36
C PRO A 109 26.07 -3.32 28.66
N LEU A 110 25.87 -2.74 29.82
CA LEU A 110 24.62 -2.18 30.33
C LEU A 110 24.77 -0.68 30.53
N LEU A 111 23.70 0.05 30.27
CA LEU A 111 23.58 1.46 30.62
C LEU A 111 23.17 1.56 32.09
N SER A 112 23.98 2.22 32.91
CA SER A 112 23.64 2.56 34.30
C SER A 112 23.50 4.08 34.49
N CYS A 113 23.12 4.55 35.67
CA CYS A 113 22.81 5.96 35.94
C CYS A 113 24.05 6.78 36.34
N TRP A 114 24.16 8.01 35.83
CA TRP A 114 25.34 8.85 35.94
C TRP A 114 24.95 10.34 36.00
N ASP A 115 25.81 11.16 36.61
CA ASP A 115 25.70 12.63 36.56
C ASP A 115 26.44 13.25 35.37
N VAL A 116 27.34 12.50 34.74
CA VAL A 116 28.06 12.87 33.51
C VAL A 116 27.91 11.74 32.50
N GLY A 117 27.41 12.02 31.30
CA GLY A 117 27.14 11.00 30.31
C GLY A 117 26.13 11.43 29.24
N MET A 118 25.48 10.45 28.60
CA MET A 118 24.47 10.73 27.58
C MET A 118 23.08 10.89 28.21
N PRO A 119 22.21 11.77 27.68
CA PRO A 119 20.84 11.89 28.16
C PRO A 119 20.08 10.57 28.03
N PRO A 120 19.17 10.27 28.98
CA PRO A 120 18.44 9.02 28.97
C PRO A 120 17.35 9.07 27.89
N ILE A 121 16.82 7.91 27.53
CA ILE A 121 15.65 7.81 26.64
C ILE A 121 14.45 8.50 27.32
N PRO A 122 13.65 9.33 26.65
CA PRO A 122 12.44 9.89 27.24
C PRO A 122 11.45 8.76 27.59
N ARG A 123 11.12 8.60 28.88
CA ARG A 123 10.10 7.64 29.37
C ARG A 123 9.03 8.37 30.19
N PRO A 124 7.74 7.93 30.14
CA PRO A 124 6.74 8.39 31.10
C PRO A 124 7.13 7.97 32.54
N PRO A 125 6.70 8.70 33.57
CA PRO A 125 7.57 9.02 34.71
C PRO A 125 7.72 7.84 35.66
N ARG A 126 8.95 7.45 35.95
CA ARG A 126 9.29 6.70 37.17
C ARG A 126 10.32 7.39 38.05
N SER A 127 11.23 8.18 37.46
CA SER A 127 12.13 9.05 38.21
C SER A 127 11.80 10.52 37.96
N LEU A 128 11.68 11.30 39.03
CA LEU A 128 11.44 12.76 38.98
C LEU A 128 12.72 13.56 38.64
N LEU A 129 13.86 12.88 38.45
CA LEU A 129 15.16 13.51 38.23
C LEU A 129 15.80 13.04 36.93
N PRO A 130 16.29 13.95 36.06
CA PRO A 130 16.91 13.58 34.79
C PRO A 130 18.30 12.98 35.04
N SER A 131 18.50 11.66 34.89
CA SER A 131 19.81 10.99 35.01
C SER A 131 20.48 10.79 33.65
N LEU A 132 21.80 10.97 33.55
CA LEU A 132 22.55 10.58 32.36
C LEU A 132 22.90 9.08 32.45
N VAL A 133 23.33 8.46 31.35
CA VAL A 133 23.68 7.03 31.34
C VAL A 133 24.96 6.72 30.57
N LEU A 134 25.70 5.69 31.00
CA LEU A 134 26.93 5.21 30.36
C LEU A 134 27.04 3.66 30.36
N PRO A 135 27.73 3.06 29.36
CA PRO A 135 27.86 1.61 29.17
C PRO A 135 28.98 0.99 30.02
N THR A 136 28.98 1.21 31.33
CA THR A 136 30.08 0.85 32.25
C THR A 136 29.77 -0.35 33.14
N THR A 137 28.60 -0.95 32.95
CA THR A 137 28.11 -2.07 33.75
C THR A 137 28.05 -3.32 32.88
N VAL A 138 28.30 -4.51 33.44
CA VAL A 138 28.26 -5.78 32.71
C VAL A 138 27.41 -6.82 33.45
N VAL A 139 26.77 -7.70 32.68
CA VAL A 139 26.03 -8.84 33.22
C VAL A 139 26.98 -10.01 33.44
N LEU A 140 26.85 -10.63 34.60
CA LEU A 140 27.56 -11.84 35.01
C LEU A 140 26.59 -13.02 34.96
N ALA A 141 26.33 -13.52 33.74
CA ALA A 141 25.37 -14.60 33.51
C ALA A 141 25.77 -15.91 34.20
N VAL A 142 24.84 -16.49 34.97
CA VAL A 142 25.04 -17.80 35.59
C VAL A 142 24.81 -18.89 34.54
N PRO A 143 25.78 -19.79 34.26
CA PRO A 143 25.64 -20.78 33.19
C PRO A 143 24.43 -21.69 33.37
N SER A 144 23.65 -21.87 32.30
CA SER A 144 22.41 -22.67 32.29
C SER A 144 22.40 -23.76 31.22
N GLY A 145 23.56 -24.02 30.58
CA GLY A 145 23.68 -24.90 29.43
C GLY A 145 23.27 -24.27 28.09
N VAL A 146 22.69 -23.06 28.11
CA VAL A 146 22.32 -22.31 26.90
C VAL A 146 23.41 -21.31 26.57
N THR A 147 23.88 -21.30 25.31
CA THR A 147 24.85 -20.33 24.82
C THR A 147 24.31 -19.60 23.61
N VAL A 148 24.70 -18.33 23.48
CA VAL A 148 24.29 -17.43 22.40
C VAL A 148 25.55 -17.01 21.63
N GLY A 149 25.49 -17.11 20.31
CA GLY A 149 26.53 -16.64 19.38
C GLY A 149 26.17 -15.31 18.74
N GLY A 150 27.04 -14.78 17.88
CA GLY A 150 26.80 -13.54 17.12
C GLY A 150 27.46 -12.31 17.73
N ALA A 151 27.85 -11.37 16.87
CA ALA A 151 28.47 -10.11 17.28
C ALA A 151 27.49 -9.26 18.11
N PRO A 152 27.96 -8.43 19.05
CA PRO A 152 27.10 -7.51 19.80
C PRO A 152 26.38 -6.53 18.87
N THR A 153 25.08 -6.35 19.05
CA THR A 153 24.29 -5.29 18.43
C THR A 153 23.39 -4.62 19.46
N VAL A 154 23.08 -3.34 19.25
CA VAL A 154 22.06 -2.64 20.02
C VAL A 154 20.67 -3.05 19.54
N SER A 155 19.69 -2.99 20.43
CA SER A 155 18.30 -3.10 19.99
C SER A 155 17.93 -1.88 19.12
N LEU A 156 17.48 -2.16 17.89
CA LEU A 156 16.81 -1.18 17.04
C LEU A 156 15.59 -0.59 17.74
N SER A 157 14.98 -1.36 18.63
CA SER A 157 13.83 -0.95 19.40
C SER A 157 14.19 0.06 20.49
N ALA A 158 15.22 -0.21 21.29
CA ALA A 158 15.78 0.77 22.22
C ALA A 158 16.31 2.03 21.50
N LEU A 159 16.91 1.89 20.31
CA LEU A 159 17.41 3.00 19.50
C LEU A 159 16.28 3.85 18.92
N ALA A 160 15.18 3.27 18.43
CA ALA A 160 14.03 4.04 17.95
C ALA A 160 13.33 4.77 19.12
N GLY A 161 13.31 4.19 20.32
CA GLY A 161 12.89 4.89 21.54
C GLY A 161 13.70 6.18 21.79
N ARG A 162 15.03 6.14 21.59
CA ARG A 162 15.93 7.31 21.77
C ARG A 162 15.60 8.50 20.88
N VAL A 163 15.11 8.25 19.66
CA VAL A 163 14.76 9.29 18.69
C VAL A 163 13.26 9.60 18.67
N GLY A 164 12.50 9.13 19.67
CA GLY A 164 11.06 9.41 19.79
C GLY A 164 10.17 8.58 18.85
N LEU A 165 10.71 7.52 18.24
CA LEU A 165 10.01 6.60 17.34
C LEU A 165 9.43 5.36 18.07
N GLY A 166 9.45 5.34 19.40
CA GLY A 166 8.92 4.26 20.24
C GLY A 166 7.52 3.74 19.83
N PRO A 167 6.54 4.62 19.52
CA PRO A 167 5.23 4.19 19.00
C PRO A 167 5.27 3.47 17.66
N LEU A 168 6.13 3.94 16.75
CA LEU A 168 6.31 3.40 15.40
C LEU A 168 6.97 2.02 15.44
N LEU A 169 7.87 1.86 16.39
CA LEU A 169 8.60 0.65 16.65
C LEU A 169 7.77 -0.39 17.41
N ALA A 170 6.93 0.01 18.36
CA ALA A 170 5.94 -0.88 18.98
C ALA A 170 5.02 -1.51 17.92
N LEU A 171 4.59 -0.71 16.93
CA LEU A 171 3.88 -1.21 15.75
C LEU A 171 4.75 -2.12 14.87
N TYR A 172 6.03 -1.80 14.69
CA TYR A 172 6.96 -2.61 13.90
C TYR A 172 7.23 -3.99 14.55
N ASN A 173 7.47 -4.04 15.85
CA ASN A 173 7.69 -5.28 16.60
C ASN A 173 6.41 -6.13 16.65
N PHE A 174 5.22 -5.52 16.81
CA PHE A 174 3.95 -6.23 16.64
C PHE A 174 3.81 -6.81 15.22
N ALA A 175 4.11 -6.02 14.19
CA ALA A 175 3.98 -6.45 12.80
C ALA A 175 4.98 -7.55 12.40
N THR A 176 6.14 -7.62 13.05
CA THR A 176 7.19 -8.60 12.74
C THR A 176 7.12 -9.85 13.59
N THR A 177 6.73 -9.75 14.86
CA THR A 177 6.66 -10.91 15.78
C THR A 177 5.25 -11.44 15.99
N GLY A 178 4.21 -10.66 15.64
CA GLY A 178 2.81 -11.00 15.88
C GLY A 178 2.38 -10.92 17.35
N ASN A 179 3.26 -10.49 18.26
CA ASN A 179 2.96 -10.46 19.70
C ASN A 179 2.17 -9.20 20.09
N PRO A 180 0.87 -9.30 20.44
CA PRO A 180 -0.01 -8.15 20.70
C PRO A 180 0.39 -7.33 21.93
N LEU A 181 1.22 -7.89 22.80
CA LEU A 181 1.68 -7.25 24.03
C LEU A 181 2.62 -6.06 23.77
N ALA A 182 3.26 -6.03 22.59
CA ALA A 182 4.13 -4.94 22.15
C ALA A 182 3.39 -3.58 22.01
N LEU A 183 2.05 -3.57 21.99
CA LEU A 183 1.22 -2.38 21.82
C LEU A 183 0.76 -1.73 23.15
N ILE A 184 1.01 -2.37 24.29
CA ILE A 184 0.42 -2.02 25.59
C ILE A 184 0.90 -0.65 26.14
N GLY A 185 2.01 -0.10 25.62
CA GLY A 185 2.59 1.18 26.06
C GLY A 185 2.04 2.46 25.41
N LEU A 186 1.06 2.38 24.50
CA LEU A 186 0.50 3.55 23.80
C LEU A 186 -0.48 4.32 24.70
N ALA A 187 0.03 5.16 25.61
CA ALA A 187 -0.82 6.00 26.47
C ALA A 187 -1.37 7.26 25.76
N GLY A 188 -2.63 7.58 26.06
CA GLY A 188 -3.50 8.57 25.40
C GLY A 188 -3.02 10.02 25.21
N PRO A 189 -2.08 10.61 25.97
CA PRO A 189 -1.64 11.99 25.73
C PRO A 189 -0.81 12.19 24.45
N ALA A 190 -0.22 11.11 23.88
CA ALA A 190 0.53 11.16 22.62
C ALA A 190 -0.36 11.46 21.39
N LEU A 191 -1.68 11.36 21.52
CA LEU A 191 -2.66 11.70 20.47
C LEU A 191 -2.83 13.21 20.22
N LYS A 192 -2.29 14.10 21.07
CA LYS A 192 -2.36 15.56 20.81
C LYS A 192 -1.28 16.04 19.83
N GLY A 193 -0.09 15.43 19.82
CA GLY A 193 0.94 15.71 18.80
C GLY A 193 0.50 15.28 17.38
N LEU A 194 -0.39 14.29 17.30
CA LEU A 194 -1.02 13.83 16.05
C LEU A 194 -1.93 14.87 15.39
N LYS A 195 -2.49 15.85 16.13
CA LYS A 195 -3.33 16.91 15.54
C LYS A 195 -2.52 17.99 14.82
N PHE A 196 -1.32 18.30 15.29
CA PHE A 196 -0.44 19.28 14.63
C PHE A 196 0.20 18.71 13.37
N LEU A 197 0.48 17.40 13.36
CA LEU A 197 0.89 16.67 12.16
C LEU A 197 -0.25 16.53 11.14
N ASN A 198 -1.52 16.49 11.55
CA ASN A 198 -2.65 16.31 10.63
C ASN A 198 -2.86 17.47 9.64
N LYS A 199 -2.27 18.66 9.91
CA LYS A 199 -2.32 19.81 9.00
C LYS A 199 -1.20 19.81 7.95
N LYS A 200 -0.08 19.08 8.20
CA LYS A 200 1.00 18.86 7.22
C LYS A 200 0.99 17.45 6.57
N LEU A 201 0.33 16.46 7.18
CA LEU A 201 0.18 15.09 6.64
C LEU A 201 -1.07 14.85 5.80
N LYS A 202 -1.96 15.85 5.62
CA LYS A 202 -3.06 15.75 4.64
C LYS A 202 -2.58 15.61 3.20
N ILE A 203 -1.27 15.82 2.93
CA ILE A 203 -0.67 15.74 1.60
C ILE A 203 -0.01 14.37 1.32
N ILE A 204 0.13 13.46 2.30
CA ILE A 204 0.91 12.21 2.14
C ILE A 204 0.11 10.95 2.56
N LYS A 205 -1.15 10.85 2.14
CA LYS A 205 -1.93 9.61 2.29
C LYS A 205 -2.57 9.22 0.97
N LYS A 206 -1.84 8.45 0.16
CA LYS A 206 -2.42 7.42 -0.72
C LYS A 206 -1.29 6.53 -1.25
N SER A 207 -1.04 5.43 -0.52
CA SER A 207 -0.74 4.10 -1.07
C SER A 207 -0.01 3.24 -0.03
N LYS A 208 -0.57 2.07 0.29
CA LYS A 208 0.20 0.91 0.71
C LYS A 208 -0.36 -0.29 -0.06
N CYS A 209 0.49 -1.11 -0.69
CA CYS A 209 0.22 -2.50 -1.06
C CYS A 209 1.08 -3.45 -0.23
N GLY A 210 0.65 -4.71 -0.12
CA GLY A 210 1.25 -5.77 0.65
C GLY A 210 0.45 -7.06 0.64
N LYS A 211 1.16 -8.09 1.08
CA LYS A 211 0.95 -9.52 0.81
C LYS A 211 -0.41 -10.04 1.25
N GLY A 212 -0.90 -10.97 0.43
CA GLY A 212 -2.25 -11.51 0.41
C GLY A 212 -2.75 -11.43 -1.02
N VAL A 213 -2.90 -12.59 -1.69
CA VAL A 213 -3.59 -12.68 -2.97
C VAL A 213 -5.01 -12.17 -2.74
N LYS A 214 -5.24 -10.90 -3.08
CA LYS A 214 -6.59 -10.31 -3.02
C LYS A 214 -7.33 -10.75 -4.27
N LEU A 215 -8.32 -11.61 -4.09
CA LEU A 215 -9.38 -11.81 -5.08
C LEU A 215 -10.37 -10.67 -4.93
N PHE A 216 -10.45 -9.81 -5.94
CA PHE A 216 -11.64 -9.01 -6.21
C PHE A 216 -12.27 -9.57 -7.48
N ASN A 217 -13.49 -10.11 -7.40
CA ASN A 217 -14.27 -10.59 -8.55
C ASN A 217 -13.48 -11.46 -9.54
N GLY A 218 -12.75 -12.47 -9.06
CA GLY A 218 -11.99 -13.39 -9.92
C GLY A 218 -10.64 -12.89 -10.43
N LYS A 219 -10.22 -11.66 -10.10
CA LYS A 219 -8.87 -11.15 -10.42
C LYS A 219 -7.86 -11.59 -9.36
N LEU A 220 -6.81 -12.28 -9.78
CA LEU A 220 -5.67 -12.70 -8.96
C LEU A 220 -4.68 -11.54 -8.82
N GLY A 221 -4.66 -10.89 -7.66
CA GLY A 221 -3.64 -9.89 -7.31
C GLY A 221 -2.36 -10.56 -6.80
N ILE A 222 -1.49 -11.04 -7.69
CA ILE A 222 -0.11 -11.37 -7.34
C ILE A 222 0.70 -10.08 -7.52
N GLY A 223 1.45 -9.63 -6.50
CA GLY A 223 2.25 -8.40 -6.47
C GLY A 223 2.87 -7.95 -7.80
N GLY A 224 2.07 -7.27 -8.62
CA GLY A 224 2.22 -7.17 -10.07
C GLY A 224 0.85 -7.01 -10.74
N ASP A 225 0.82 -7.06 -12.08
CA ASP A 225 -0.38 -6.80 -12.88
C ASP A 225 -1.38 -7.97 -12.77
N PRO A 226 -2.64 -7.73 -12.36
CA PRO A 226 -3.59 -8.80 -12.04
C PRO A 226 -3.92 -9.71 -13.21
N ILE A 227 -4.15 -10.99 -12.94
CA ILE A 227 -4.68 -11.96 -13.93
C ILE A 227 -6.13 -12.29 -13.59
N ASP A 228 -7.03 -12.19 -14.55
CA ASP A 228 -8.40 -12.70 -14.39
C ASP A 228 -8.38 -14.24 -14.42
N LEU A 229 -8.81 -14.89 -13.34
CA LEU A 229 -8.74 -16.34 -13.17
C LEU A 229 -9.70 -17.11 -14.06
N VAL A 230 -10.72 -16.46 -14.63
CA VAL A 230 -11.73 -17.11 -15.46
C VAL A 230 -11.36 -17.00 -16.94
N SER A 231 -11.13 -15.78 -17.39
CA SER A 231 -10.77 -15.50 -18.78
C SER A 231 -9.29 -15.73 -19.08
N GLY A 232 -8.44 -15.70 -18.05
CA GLY A 232 -6.98 -15.71 -18.19
C GLY A 232 -6.40 -14.42 -18.75
N ALA A 233 -7.18 -13.35 -18.85
CA ALA A 233 -6.70 -12.06 -19.28
C ALA A 233 -5.73 -11.47 -18.25
N GLN A 234 -4.52 -11.11 -18.67
CA GLN A 234 -3.67 -10.20 -17.93
C GLN A 234 -4.26 -8.80 -18.03
N LEU A 235 -4.37 -8.15 -16.86
CA LEU A 235 -4.94 -6.84 -16.66
C LEU A 235 -3.89 -5.94 -16.04
N LEU A 236 -3.76 -4.72 -16.54
CA LEU A 236 -2.86 -3.72 -15.97
C LEU A 236 -3.60 -2.40 -15.85
N THR A 237 -3.50 -1.76 -14.69
CA THR A 237 -4.02 -0.42 -14.45
C THR A 237 -2.89 0.52 -14.03
N VAL A 238 -2.69 1.61 -14.77
CA VAL A 238 -1.66 2.63 -14.49
C VAL A 238 -2.32 4.00 -14.36
N ASP A 239 -2.03 4.71 -13.28
CA ASP A 239 -2.40 6.13 -13.15
C ASP A 239 -1.32 6.99 -13.81
N ASP A 240 -1.61 7.57 -14.98
CA ASP A 240 -0.70 8.51 -15.63
C ASP A 240 -0.87 9.94 -15.08
N PHE A 241 -2.07 10.27 -14.62
CA PHE A 241 -2.35 11.54 -13.97
C PHE A 241 -3.52 11.44 -13.01
N VAL A 242 -3.43 12.08 -11.85
CA VAL A 242 -4.53 12.26 -10.92
C VAL A 242 -4.45 13.67 -10.38
N GLU A 243 -5.48 14.49 -10.64
CA GLU A 243 -5.62 15.79 -9.99
C GLU A 243 -5.92 15.56 -8.49
N PRO A 244 -5.25 16.24 -7.55
CA PRO A 244 -5.46 16.04 -6.12
C PRO A 244 -6.90 16.28 -5.67
N GLU A 245 -7.60 17.19 -6.37
CA GLU A 245 -9.01 17.51 -6.14
C GLU A 245 -9.85 17.27 -7.40
N GLY A 246 -11.00 16.62 -7.20
CA GLY A 246 -12.01 16.41 -8.24
C GLY A 246 -11.98 15.04 -8.90
N LEU A 247 -12.41 15.02 -10.16
CA LEU A 247 -12.63 13.81 -10.97
C LEU A 247 -11.56 13.61 -12.04
N LEU A 248 -10.75 14.63 -12.31
CA LEU A 248 -9.80 14.64 -13.42
C LEU A 248 -8.63 13.72 -13.12
N GLN A 249 -8.68 12.56 -13.74
CA GLN A 249 -7.59 11.59 -13.75
C GLN A 249 -7.44 11.04 -15.16
N LEU A 250 -6.24 10.63 -15.53
CA LEU A 250 -6.03 9.73 -16.65
C LEU A 250 -5.42 8.44 -16.14
N ARG A 251 -6.20 7.37 -16.25
CA ARG A 251 -5.78 6.02 -15.96
C ARG A 251 -5.75 5.22 -17.24
N ARG A 252 -4.64 4.53 -17.51
CA ARG A 252 -4.54 3.53 -18.56
C ARG A 252 -4.95 2.17 -18.04
N HIS A 253 -5.65 1.44 -18.89
CA HIS A 253 -5.97 0.05 -18.66
C HIS A 253 -5.44 -0.78 -19.83
N TYR A 254 -4.78 -1.88 -19.52
CA TYR A 254 -4.40 -2.89 -20.49
C TYR A 254 -5.13 -4.19 -20.18
N SER A 255 -5.54 -4.89 -21.24
CA SER A 255 -6.09 -6.24 -21.15
C SER A 255 -5.61 -7.07 -22.33
N THR A 256 -5.11 -8.29 -22.07
CA THR A 256 -4.77 -9.23 -23.16
C THR A 256 -6.01 -9.69 -23.93
N ALA A 257 -7.20 -9.59 -23.34
CA ALA A 257 -8.46 -9.83 -24.05
C ALA A 257 -8.70 -8.78 -25.15
N ARG A 258 -8.07 -7.60 -25.04
CA ARG A 258 -8.13 -6.51 -26.02
C ARG A 258 -6.90 -6.43 -26.93
N ARG A 259 -6.02 -7.43 -26.94
CA ARG A 259 -4.75 -7.40 -27.71
C ARG A 259 -4.95 -7.08 -29.21
N ASP A 260 -6.13 -7.33 -29.75
CA ASP A 260 -6.46 -7.06 -31.16
C ASP A 260 -7.26 -5.76 -31.36
N ALA A 261 -7.70 -5.12 -30.27
CA ALA A 261 -8.41 -3.84 -30.31
C ALA A 261 -7.40 -2.68 -30.31
N LEU A 262 -7.42 -1.88 -31.38
CA LEU A 262 -6.62 -0.67 -31.50
C LEU A 262 -7.32 0.52 -30.83
N GLY A 263 -6.63 1.16 -29.90
CA GLY A 263 -7.07 2.42 -29.29
C GLY A 263 -6.07 3.56 -29.52
N PRO A 264 -6.36 4.77 -28.98
CA PRO A 264 -5.45 5.90 -29.06
C PRO A 264 -4.09 5.63 -28.37
N LEU A 265 -4.04 4.66 -27.45
CA LEU A 265 -2.85 4.26 -26.72
C LEU A 265 -2.23 2.95 -27.26
N GLY A 266 -2.55 2.58 -28.49
CA GLY A 266 -2.08 1.34 -29.12
C GLY A 266 -2.96 0.13 -28.81
N TYR A 267 -2.53 -1.04 -29.29
CA TYR A 267 -3.26 -2.30 -29.10
C TYR A 267 -3.31 -2.74 -27.64
N GLY A 268 -4.47 -3.25 -27.20
CA GLY A 268 -4.66 -3.76 -25.84
C GLY A 268 -4.86 -2.69 -24.77
N PHE A 269 -4.49 -1.43 -25.05
CA PHE A 269 -4.67 -0.32 -24.12
C PHE A 269 -5.96 0.46 -24.37
N THR A 270 -6.52 0.95 -23.28
CA THR A 270 -7.63 1.90 -23.21
C THR A 270 -7.38 2.88 -22.05
N HIS A 271 -8.27 3.84 -21.84
CA HIS A 271 -8.15 4.82 -20.76
C HIS A 271 -9.47 4.95 -19.98
N GLY A 272 -9.39 5.41 -18.74
CA GLY A 272 -10.51 5.49 -17.78
C GLY A 272 -11.70 6.38 -18.19
N HIS A 273 -11.64 7.02 -19.37
CA HIS A 273 -12.74 7.81 -19.95
C HIS A 273 -13.27 7.20 -21.26
N ALA A 274 -12.77 6.04 -21.67
CA ALA A 274 -13.12 5.37 -22.92
C ALA A 274 -14.42 4.54 -22.81
N HIS A 275 -15.45 5.14 -22.23
CA HIS A 275 -16.78 4.55 -22.15
C HIS A 275 -17.42 4.49 -23.53
N THR A 276 -18.10 3.38 -23.84
CA THR A 276 -18.79 3.24 -25.12
C THR A 276 -20.25 2.84 -24.90
N LEU A 277 -21.16 3.51 -25.59
CA LEU A 277 -22.56 3.13 -25.63
C LEU A 277 -22.96 2.93 -27.09
N GLU A 278 -23.14 1.67 -27.48
CA GLU A 278 -23.53 1.28 -28.83
C GLU A 278 -25.04 1.06 -28.89
N LEU A 279 -25.69 1.69 -29.86
CA LEU A 279 -27.13 1.62 -30.04
C LEU A 279 -27.41 0.54 -31.09
N HIS A 280 -27.89 -0.63 -30.64
CA HIS A 280 -28.40 -1.68 -31.52
C HIS A 280 -29.93 -1.72 -31.44
N PRO A 281 -30.63 -2.21 -32.48
CA PRO A 281 -32.09 -2.27 -32.47
C PRO A 281 -32.70 -3.13 -31.35
N GLN A 282 -31.96 -4.14 -30.88
CA GLN A 282 -32.40 -5.08 -29.85
C GLN A 282 -31.87 -4.75 -28.45
N ALA A 283 -30.76 -4.04 -28.35
CA ALA A 283 -30.13 -3.70 -27.08
C ALA A 283 -29.23 -2.48 -27.22
N TRP A 284 -29.19 -1.63 -26.20
CA TRP A 284 -28.20 -0.57 -26.07
C TRP A 284 -27.06 -1.09 -25.20
N ARG A 285 -25.90 -1.30 -25.80
CA ARG A 285 -24.76 -1.97 -25.18
C ARG A 285 -23.78 -0.95 -24.62
N TYR A 286 -23.67 -0.91 -23.30
CA TYR A 286 -22.66 -0.16 -22.60
C TYR A 286 -21.42 -1.02 -22.37
N ARG A 287 -20.25 -0.44 -22.60
CA ARG A 287 -18.96 -1.00 -22.19
C ARG A 287 -18.20 0.04 -21.37
N ASP A 288 -17.72 -0.39 -20.20
CA ASP A 288 -16.83 0.41 -19.38
C ASP A 288 -15.37 0.33 -19.87
N PRO A 289 -14.47 1.18 -19.35
CA PRO A 289 -13.05 1.17 -19.71
C PRO A 289 -12.30 -0.13 -19.39
N GLU A 290 -12.82 -1.00 -18.53
CA GLU A 290 -12.19 -2.27 -18.13
C GLU A 290 -12.86 -3.50 -18.79
N ASP A 291 -13.62 -3.29 -19.87
CA ASP A 291 -14.39 -4.31 -20.62
C ASP A 291 -15.63 -4.88 -19.92
N GLY A 292 -16.06 -4.32 -18.79
CA GLY A 292 -17.38 -4.62 -18.25
C GLY A 292 -18.45 -4.25 -19.27
N GLN A 293 -19.37 -5.18 -19.56
CA GLN A 293 -20.44 -4.98 -20.54
C GLN A 293 -21.81 -5.13 -19.87
N LEU A 294 -22.73 -4.23 -20.21
CA LEU A 294 -24.14 -4.30 -19.83
C LEU A 294 -25.01 -3.98 -21.05
N ASP A 295 -26.04 -4.79 -21.27
CA ASP A 295 -26.99 -4.60 -22.36
C ASP A 295 -28.31 -4.08 -21.76
N PHE A 296 -28.73 -2.89 -22.17
CA PHE A 296 -29.97 -2.27 -21.74
C PHE A 296 -31.05 -2.44 -22.80
N ASP A 297 -32.30 -2.39 -22.37
CA ASP A 297 -33.42 -2.26 -23.30
C ASP A 297 -33.33 -0.92 -24.06
N PRO A 298 -33.56 -0.90 -25.39
CA PRO A 298 -33.56 0.32 -26.17
C PRO A 298 -34.56 1.36 -25.64
N LEU A 299 -34.10 2.60 -25.46
CA LEU A 299 -34.92 3.68 -24.92
C LEU A 299 -35.78 4.35 -25.99
N SER A 300 -36.97 4.79 -25.60
CA SER A 300 -37.91 5.56 -26.43
C SER A 300 -38.61 6.65 -25.62
N ALA A 301 -39.42 7.49 -26.27
CA ALA A 301 -40.23 8.48 -25.54
C ALA A 301 -41.23 7.82 -24.56
N GLU A 302 -41.72 6.62 -24.89
CA GLU A 302 -42.65 5.84 -24.07
C GLU A 302 -41.92 5.04 -22.97
N ARG A 303 -40.67 4.65 -23.23
CA ARG A 303 -39.79 3.95 -22.29
C ARG A 303 -38.48 4.72 -22.14
N PRO A 304 -38.48 5.83 -21.37
CA PRO A 304 -37.33 6.72 -21.29
C PRO A 304 -36.21 6.22 -20.38
N GLU A 305 -36.39 5.09 -19.68
CA GLU A 305 -35.45 4.54 -18.72
C GLU A 305 -35.36 3.00 -18.83
N SER A 306 -34.15 2.47 -18.61
CA SER A 306 -33.85 1.04 -18.50
C SER A 306 -32.78 0.85 -17.42
N SER A 307 -32.79 -0.29 -16.74
CA SER A 307 -31.83 -0.60 -15.68
C SER A 307 -31.30 -2.02 -15.83
N GLU A 308 -29.99 -2.19 -15.70
CA GLU A 308 -29.32 -3.49 -15.81
C GLU A 308 -28.08 -3.52 -14.90
N GLY A 309 -27.82 -4.63 -14.20
CA GLY A 309 -26.65 -4.77 -13.33
C GLY A 309 -26.48 -3.64 -12.28
N GLY A 310 -27.58 -3.06 -11.79
CA GLY A 310 -27.57 -1.94 -10.85
C GLY A 310 -27.21 -0.57 -11.44
N MET A 311 -27.01 -0.49 -12.76
CA MET A 311 -26.90 0.76 -13.50
C MET A 311 -28.28 1.20 -14.00
N VAL A 312 -28.50 2.50 -14.11
CA VAL A 312 -29.70 3.10 -14.70
C VAL A 312 -29.29 3.92 -15.92
N LEU A 313 -29.95 3.69 -17.04
CA LEU A 313 -29.79 4.39 -18.31
C LEU A 313 -31.09 5.15 -18.61
N ARG A 314 -31.01 6.47 -18.80
CA ARG A 314 -32.19 7.33 -18.97
C ARG A 314 -32.00 8.37 -20.06
N LEU A 315 -33.03 8.62 -20.86
CA LEU A 315 -33.05 9.72 -21.83
C LEU A 315 -32.98 11.08 -21.12
N ASP A 316 -32.05 11.91 -21.59
CA ASP A 316 -31.89 13.30 -21.18
C ASP A 316 -32.14 14.21 -22.40
N GLY A 317 -33.41 14.56 -22.59
CA GLY A 317 -33.85 15.30 -23.77
C GLY A 317 -33.66 14.51 -25.08
N PRO A 318 -33.61 15.21 -26.24
CA PRO A 318 -33.65 14.57 -27.54
C PRO A 318 -32.28 14.16 -28.10
N SER A 319 -31.18 14.52 -27.45
CA SER A 319 -29.84 14.32 -28.00
C SER A 319 -28.88 13.68 -27.01
N HIS A 320 -29.33 13.38 -25.78
CA HIS A 320 -28.46 12.83 -24.75
C HIS A 320 -29.14 11.71 -23.98
N VAL A 321 -28.29 10.93 -23.31
CA VAL A 321 -28.66 9.87 -22.38
C VAL A 321 -27.71 9.92 -21.19
N GLU A 322 -28.26 9.82 -19.99
CA GLU A 322 -27.51 9.67 -18.76
C GLU A 322 -27.42 8.19 -18.37
N LEU A 323 -26.26 7.80 -17.86
CA LEU A 323 -25.98 6.49 -17.30
C LEU A 323 -25.34 6.68 -15.92
N TRP A 324 -25.89 6.05 -14.88
CA TRP A 324 -25.30 6.16 -13.56
C TRP A 324 -25.57 4.93 -12.70
N ARG A 325 -24.77 4.80 -11.64
CA ARG A 325 -25.02 3.96 -10.48
C ARG A 325 -25.16 4.85 -9.26
N ARG A 326 -25.96 4.43 -8.28
CA ARG A 326 -26.03 5.15 -6.99
C ARG A 326 -24.64 5.22 -6.36
N GLY A 327 -24.22 6.42 -5.94
CA GLY A 327 -22.90 6.66 -5.33
C GLY A 327 -21.73 6.82 -6.32
N GLN A 328 -21.98 6.74 -7.64
CA GLN A 328 -20.96 6.99 -8.66
C GLN A 328 -21.28 8.26 -9.46
N PRO A 329 -20.27 8.91 -10.09
CA PRO A 329 -20.50 10.01 -11.02
C PRO A 329 -21.46 9.60 -12.15
N ARG A 330 -22.31 10.54 -12.57
CA ARG A 330 -23.19 10.34 -13.72
C ARG A 330 -22.43 10.52 -15.02
N LEU A 331 -22.63 9.63 -15.96
CA LEU A 331 -22.07 9.68 -17.31
C LEU A 331 -23.13 10.20 -18.26
N ARG A 332 -22.84 11.24 -19.03
CA ARG A 332 -23.76 11.76 -20.04
C ARG A 332 -23.19 11.53 -21.43
N PHE A 333 -23.95 10.85 -22.27
CA PHE A 333 -23.58 10.55 -23.65
C PHE A 333 -24.39 11.39 -24.63
N ALA A 334 -23.73 11.92 -25.66
CA ALA A 334 -24.37 12.50 -26.82
C ALA A 334 -24.78 11.38 -27.79
N LEU A 335 -26.07 11.35 -28.13
CA LEU A 335 -26.64 10.40 -29.09
C LEU A 335 -26.32 10.83 -30.54
N PRO A 336 -26.11 9.87 -31.45
CA PRO A 336 -26.05 10.16 -32.88
C PRO A 336 -27.40 10.65 -33.38
N HIS A 337 -27.40 11.33 -34.54
CA HIS A 337 -28.61 11.87 -35.15
C HIS A 337 -29.68 10.79 -35.41
N GLU A 338 -29.27 9.56 -35.72
CA GLU A 338 -30.15 8.39 -35.82
C GLU A 338 -30.07 7.50 -34.57
N ARG A 339 -31.06 7.59 -33.68
CA ARG A 339 -31.10 6.81 -32.41
C ARG A 339 -31.35 5.30 -32.57
N ARG A 340 -31.43 4.79 -33.81
CA ARG A 340 -31.68 3.36 -34.08
C ARG A 340 -30.39 2.57 -34.28
N ARG A 341 -29.31 3.24 -34.69
CA ARG A 341 -28.03 2.62 -34.97
C ARG A 341 -26.92 3.66 -34.85
N GLY A 342 -25.88 3.35 -34.09
CA GLY A 342 -24.70 4.21 -33.99
C GLY A 342 -24.02 4.11 -32.63
N ARG A 343 -23.07 4.99 -32.38
CA ARG A 343 -22.29 5.04 -31.14
C ARG A 343 -22.49 6.38 -30.45
N ALA A 344 -23.03 6.35 -29.24
CA ALA A 344 -23.13 7.53 -28.40
C ALA A 344 -21.77 7.82 -27.75
N ARG A 345 -21.42 9.11 -27.63
CA ARG A 345 -20.10 9.56 -27.16
C ARG A 345 -20.23 10.13 -25.77
N LEU A 346 -19.36 9.73 -24.84
CA LEU A 346 -19.31 10.32 -23.50
C LEU A 346 -18.86 11.78 -23.63
N VAL A 347 -19.72 12.73 -23.23
CA VAL A 347 -19.45 14.17 -23.30
C VAL A 347 -19.33 14.83 -21.94
N GLU A 348 -19.89 14.23 -20.88
CA GLU A 348 -19.81 14.76 -19.53
C GLU A 348 -19.72 13.64 -18.47
N VAL A 349 -18.91 13.86 -17.44
CA VAL A 349 -18.90 13.05 -16.20
C VAL A 349 -19.17 13.99 -15.03
N ARG A 350 -20.31 13.83 -14.36
CA ARG A 350 -20.77 14.72 -13.30
C ARG A 350 -20.70 14.04 -11.94
N GLY A 351 -19.86 14.57 -11.06
CA GLY A 351 -19.83 14.23 -9.64
C GLY A 351 -20.59 15.26 -8.80
N GLU A 352 -20.38 15.23 -7.49
CA GLU A 352 -21.06 16.13 -6.55
C GLU A 352 -20.56 17.58 -6.65
N ARG A 353 -19.23 17.76 -6.59
CA ARG A 353 -18.58 19.09 -6.63
C ARG A 353 -17.96 19.44 -7.98
N HIS A 354 -17.64 18.45 -8.80
CA HIS A 354 -16.91 18.67 -10.05
C HIS A 354 -17.63 18.04 -11.23
N VAL A 355 -17.41 18.62 -12.40
CA VAL A 355 -17.86 18.08 -13.69
C VAL A 355 -16.67 18.01 -14.65
N LEU A 356 -16.59 16.90 -15.40
CA LEU A 356 -15.67 16.75 -16.52
C LEU A 356 -16.43 16.93 -17.82
N GLU A 357 -15.94 17.80 -18.70
CA GLU A 357 -16.40 17.94 -20.09
C GLU A 357 -15.40 17.26 -21.03
N LEU A 358 -15.88 16.33 -21.84
CA LEU A 358 -15.07 15.65 -22.87
C LEU A 358 -15.36 16.28 -24.22
N ARG A 359 -14.33 16.89 -24.82
CA ARG A 359 -14.44 17.59 -26.10
C ARG A 359 -13.81 16.76 -27.21
N TYR A 360 -14.51 16.66 -28.32
CA TYR A 360 -14.07 15.91 -29.49
C TYR A 360 -13.98 16.80 -30.72
N GLN A 361 -13.07 16.45 -31.62
CA GLN A 361 -12.95 17.06 -32.94
C GLN A 361 -13.23 16.00 -33.99
N ASP A 362 -14.23 16.25 -34.86
CA ASP A 362 -14.55 15.35 -35.96
C ASP A 362 -13.39 15.32 -36.97
N GLN A 363 -12.98 14.13 -37.35
CA GLN A 363 -12.10 13.92 -38.49
C GLN A 363 -13.01 13.82 -39.71
N GLY A 364 -12.89 14.74 -40.67
CA GLY A 364 -13.72 14.72 -41.88
C GLY A 364 -13.75 13.34 -42.57
N ARG A 365 -14.80 13.10 -43.38
CA ARG A 365 -15.20 11.82 -44.00
C ARG A 365 -14.13 11.10 -44.86
N ASP A 366 -12.96 11.69 -45.12
CA ASP A 366 -12.04 11.25 -46.18
C ASP A 366 -11.21 9.98 -45.87
N GLN A 367 -11.17 9.48 -44.63
CA GLN A 367 -10.41 8.25 -44.32
C GLN A 367 -11.29 6.99 -44.18
N ALA A 368 -12.62 7.13 -44.16
CA ALA A 368 -13.55 6.05 -43.83
C ALA A 368 -14.16 5.32 -45.05
N GLN A 369 -13.65 5.57 -46.26
CA GLN A 369 -14.13 4.90 -47.47
C GLN A 369 -13.25 3.69 -47.84
N VAL A 370 -12.93 2.84 -46.87
CA VAL A 370 -12.36 1.52 -47.13
C VAL A 370 -13.45 0.49 -46.76
N GLN A 371 -13.97 -0.21 -47.77
CA GLN A 371 -14.93 -1.34 -47.68
C GLN A 371 -16.44 -1.05 -47.57
N GLY A 372 -16.94 0.07 -48.09
CA GLY A 372 -18.37 0.18 -48.44
C GLY A 372 -19.36 0.14 -47.25
N GLN A 373 -18.88 0.25 -46.02
CA GLN A 373 -19.69 0.53 -44.85
C GLN A 373 -19.55 2.02 -44.53
N VAL A 374 -20.68 2.73 -44.38
CA VAL A 374 -20.68 4.11 -43.89
C VAL A 374 -20.24 4.06 -42.42
N GLN A 375 -18.95 4.29 -42.18
CA GLN A 375 -18.41 4.41 -40.84
C GLN A 375 -18.54 5.88 -40.42
N GLU A 376 -19.27 6.13 -39.33
CA GLU A 376 -19.35 7.47 -38.71
C GLU A 376 -17.92 8.01 -38.52
N PRO A 377 -17.63 9.28 -38.86
CA PRO A 377 -16.31 9.85 -38.70
C PRO A 377 -15.86 9.71 -37.24
N GLU A 378 -14.75 9.00 -37.00
CA GLU A 378 -14.22 8.83 -35.65
C GLU A 378 -13.75 10.19 -35.13
N ALA A 379 -14.46 10.74 -34.14
CA ALA A 379 -14.04 11.99 -33.54
C ALA A 379 -12.93 11.74 -32.52
N ARG A 380 -11.88 12.56 -32.58
CA ARG A 380 -10.75 12.46 -31.66
C ARG A 380 -11.03 13.24 -30.40
N LEU A 381 -10.79 12.64 -29.24
CA LEU A 381 -10.83 13.35 -27.96
C LEU A 381 -9.70 14.40 -27.95
N VAL A 382 -10.03 15.67 -27.78
CA VAL A 382 -9.05 16.77 -27.82
C VAL A 382 -8.85 17.43 -26.46
N ALA A 383 -9.81 17.30 -25.55
CA ALA A 383 -9.68 17.78 -24.18
C ALA A 383 -10.62 17.03 -23.22
N ILE A 384 -10.17 16.85 -21.98
CA ILE A 384 -11.00 16.51 -20.82
C ILE A 384 -10.85 17.68 -19.84
N ALA A 385 -11.89 18.47 -19.65
CA ALA A 385 -11.86 19.71 -18.89
C ALA A 385 -12.64 19.56 -17.58
N GLN A 386 -12.00 19.80 -16.45
CA GLN A 386 -12.63 19.84 -15.13
C GLN A 386 -13.05 21.25 -14.76
N ARG A 387 -14.29 21.38 -14.29
CA ARG A 387 -14.81 22.59 -13.64
C ARG A 387 -15.28 22.28 -12.23
N ASP A 388 -15.09 23.24 -11.34
CA ASP A 388 -15.70 23.24 -10.00
C ASP A 388 -17.13 23.80 -10.13
N LEU A 389 -18.11 23.10 -9.57
CA LEU A 389 -19.52 23.48 -9.58
C LEU A 389 -19.85 24.47 -8.44
N GLU A 390 -19.05 24.49 -7.38
CA GLU A 390 -19.20 25.40 -6.23
C GLU A 390 -18.44 26.71 -6.45
N ASP A 391 -17.33 26.68 -7.20
CA ASP A 391 -16.58 27.87 -7.61
C ASP A 391 -16.40 27.96 -9.14
N PRO A 392 -17.39 28.52 -9.87
CA PRO A 392 -17.30 28.68 -11.33
C PRO A 392 -16.19 29.63 -11.80
N ALA A 393 -15.60 30.43 -10.90
CA ALA A 393 -14.50 31.34 -11.22
C ALA A 393 -13.12 30.66 -11.10
N ALA A 394 -13.06 29.48 -10.47
CA ALA A 394 -11.85 28.69 -10.40
C ALA A 394 -11.32 28.35 -11.81
N PRO A 395 -10.00 28.31 -12.00
CA PRO A 395 -9.42 28.01 -13.30
C PRO A 395 -9.80 26.58 -13.75
N VAL A 396 -10.29 26.48 -14.98
CA VAL A 396 -10.54 25.17 -15.62
C VAL A 396 -9.22 24.45 -15.79
N VAL A 397 -9.17 23.21 -15.31
CA VAL A 397 -8.03 22.31 -15.51
C VAL A 397 -8.36 21.37 -16.66
N GLU A 398 -7.52 21.33 -17.69
CA GLU A 398 -7.73 20.48 -18.86
C GLU A 398 -6.59 19.48 -19.03
N LEU A 399 -6.95 18.24 -19.38
CA LEU A 399 -6.03 17.28 -19.99
C LEU A 399 -6.22 17.29 -21.50
N ARG A 400 -5.14 17.52 -22.24
CA ARG A 400 -5.12 17.58 -23.70
C ARG A 400 -4.17 16.54 -24.27
N PRO A 401 -4.69 15.50 -24.95
CA PRO A 401 -3.84 14.57 -25.68
C PRO A 401 -3.26 15.25 -26.91
N GLN A 402 -1.96 15.03 -27.13
CA GLN A 402 -1.26 15.32 -28.37
C GLN A 402 -1.15 14.04 -29.18
N TYR A 403 -1.53 14.11 -30.46
CA TYR A 403 -1.53 12.96 -31.36
C TYR A 403 -0.24 12.89 -32.19
N ASP A 404 0.23 11.69 -32.48
CA ASP A 404 1.22 11.43 -33.53
C ASP A 404 0.55 11.44 -34.93
N GLU A 405 1.38 11.31 -35.97
CA GLU A 405 0.92 11.29 -37.37
C GLU A 405 -0.03 10.13 -37.69
N ARG A 406 -0.06 9.09 -36.84
CA ARG A 406 -0.91 7.91 -36.97
C ARG A 406 -2.16 7.96 -36.11
N GLY A 407 -2.41 9.09 -35.45
CA GLY A 407 -3.60 9.28 -34.62
C GLY A 407 -3.55 8.57 -33.26
N ARG A 408 -2.36 8.20 -32.77
CA ARG A 408 -2.16 7.70 -31.40
C ARG A 408 -1.72 8.84 -30.49
N TRP A 409 -1.93 8.72 -29.19
CA TRP A 409 -1.47 9.70 -28.22
C TRP A 409 0.05 9.63 -28.09
N ALA A 410 0.75 10.68 -28.49
CA ALA A 410 2.19 10.84 -28.31
C ALA A 410 2.54 11.44 -26.94
N ALA A 411 1.68 12.32 -26.43
CA ALA A 411 1.85 12.94 -25.13
C ALA A 411 0.51 13.38 -24.55
N LEU A 412 0.45 13.58 -23.24
CA LEU A 412 -0.65 14.24 -22.56
C LEU A 412 -0.15 15.53 -21.93
N TRP A 413 -0.97 16.57 -22.01
CA TRP A 413 -0.65 17.88 -21.44
C TRP A 413 -1.73 18.32 -20.46
N ARG A 414 -1.32 18.75 -19.28
CA ARG A 414 -2.17 19.47 -18.33
C ARG A 414 -2.12 20.95 -18.67
N VAL A 415 -3.28 21.59 -18.77
CA VAL A 415 -3.41 23.02 -19.04
C VAL A 415 -4.30 23.64 -17.97
N ALA A 416 -3.77 24.59 -17.21
CA ALA A 416 -4.52 25.30 -16.17
C ALA A 416 -3.98 26.73 -16.02
N GLY A 417 -4.86 27.73 -15.91
CA GLY A 417 -4.45 29.12 -15.67
C GLY A 417 -3.46 29.70 -16.69
N GLY A 418 -3.48 29.22 -17.94
CA GLY A 418 -2.53 29.61 -18.98
C GLY A 418 -1.16 28.89 -18.93
N GLN A 419 -0.91 28.07 -17.91
CA GLN A 419 0.25 27.20 -17.83
C GLN A 419 -0.04 25.87 -18.53
N ARG A 420 1.01 25.29 -19.15
CA ARG A 420 0.95 24.00 -19.83
C ARG A 420 2.11 23.12 -19.39
N GLU A 421 1.81 21.92 -18.92
CA GLU A 421 2.76 20.96 -18.36
C GLU A 421 2.57 19.60 -19.04
N GLN A 422 3.67 18.95 -19.43
CA GLN A 422 3.59 17.60 -19.99
C GLN A 422 3.46 16.61 -18.84
N VAL A 423 2.39 15.82 -18.85
CA VAL A 423 2.08 14.86 -17.78
C VAL A 423 2.60 13.47 -18.08
N CYS A 424 2.55 13.09 -19.35
CA CYS A 424 3.15 11.85 -19.81
C CYS A 424 3.49 11.91 -21.31
N ALA A 425 4.42 11.05 -21.72
CA ALA A 425 4.77 10.78 -23.11
C ALA A 425 4.64 9.28 -23.40
N TYR A 426 4.33 8.95 -24.64
CA TYR A 426 4.13 7.58 -25.10
C TYR A 426 4.95 7.32 -26.35
N ARG A 427 5.61 6.15 -26.39
CA ARG A 427 6.35 5.69 -27.56
C ARG A 427 5.81 4.34 -28.00
N TYR A 428 5.77 4.15 -29.31
CA TYR A 428 5.17 2.97 -29.90
C TYR A 428 6.10 2.28 -30.88
N ASP A 429 5.82 1.01 -31.11
CA ASP A 429 6.34 0.26 -32.24
C ASP A 429 5.91 0.93 -33.55
N GLY A 430 6.90 1.14 -34.42
CA GLY A 430 6.78 1.84 -35.69
C GLY A 430 5.99 1.07 -36.75
N TYR A 431 5.67 -0.20 -36.57
CA TYR A 431 4.92 -1.00 -37.56
C TYR A 431 3.68 -1.65 -36.94
N ARG A 432 3.79 -2.15 -35.71
CA ARG A 432 2.77 -2.97 -35.03
C ARG A 432 1.79 -2.17 -34.19
N GLY A 433 2.04 -0.89 -33.91
CA GLY A 433 1.11 -0.07 -33.13
C GLY A 433 1.06 -0.39 -31.62
N LEU A 434 2.06 -1.11 -31.11
CA LEU A 434 2.17 -1.51 -29.71
C LEU A 434 2.84 -0.41 -28.88
N LEU A 435 2.33 -0.14 -27.68
CA LEU A 435 2.95 0.85 -26.79
C LEU A 435 4.22 0.25 -26.17
N LEU A 436 5.38 0.82 -26.47
CA LEU A 436 6.67 0.34 -25.98
C LEU A 436 7.10 1.05 -24.70
N ASP A 437 6.86 2.36 -24.60
CA ASP A 437 7.25 3.14 -23.43
C ASP A 437 6.15 4.10 -23.02
N SER A 438 5.96 4.24 -21.71
CA SER A 438 5.30 5.40 -21.11
C SER A 438 6.27 6.12 -20.19
N ILE A 439 6.38 7.43 -20.36
CA ILE A 439 7.31 8.28 -19.63
C ILE A 439 6.48 9.28 -18.84
N ASP A 440 6.66 9.34 -17.52
CA ASP A 440 5.95 10.28 -16.64
C ASP A 440 6.55 11.70 -16.70
N ALA A 441 5.95 12.64 -15.97
CA ALA A 441 6.36 14.04 -15.94
C ALA A 441 7.80 14.23 -15.41
N GLU A 442 8.28 13.31 -14.56
CA GLU A 442 9.65 13.30 -14.03
C GLU A 442 10.66 12.60 -14.95
N GLY A 443 10.20 12.06 -16.09
CA GLY A 443 11.05 11.39 -17.07
C GLY A 443 11.37 9.94 -16.73
N ARG A 444 10.75 9.34 -15.72
CA ARG A 444 10.89 7.90 -15.49
C ARG A 444 10.08 7.13 -16.52
N ARG A 445 10.57 5.94 -16.85
CA ARG A 445 10.06 5.15 -17.96
C ARG A 445 9.53 3.80 -17.48
N SER A 446 8.31 3.48 -17.85
CA SER A 446 7.82 2.09 -17.90
C SER A 446 8.01 1.56 -19.32
N HIS A 447 8.60 0.37 -19.46
CA HIS A 447 8.83 -0.29 -20.74
C HIS A 447 7.96 -1.54 -20.86
N TYR A 448 7.46 -1.82 -22.06
CA TYR A 448 6.57 -2.95 -22.34
C TYR A 448 7.09 -3.78 -23.53
N GLU A 449 7.08 -5.10 -23.35
CA GLU A 449 7.51 -6.09 -24.33
C GLU A 449 6.32 -6.96 -24.75
N TYR A 450 6.31 -7.38 -26.02
CA TYR A 450 5.19 -8.13 -26.61
C TYR A 450 5.67 -9.27 -27.49
N ASP A 451 4.87 -10.34 -27.53
CA ASP A 451 5.00 -11.38 -28.54
C ASP A 451 4.37 -10.98 -29.90
N GLU A 452 4.46 -11.87 -30.88
CA GLU A 452 3.88 -11.69 -32.22
C GLU A 452 2.34 -11.64 -32.22
N ARG A 453 1.72 -12.15 -31.15
CA ARG A 453 0.26 -12.16 -30.95
C ARG A 453 -0.23 -10.94 -30.17
N ARG A 454 0.66 -9.95 -29.91
CA ARG A 454 0.37 -8.71 -29.19
C ARG A 454 0.04 -8.90 -27.71
N CYS A 455 0.41 -10.04 -27.13
CA CYS A 455 0.33 -10.26 -25.68
C CYS A 455 1.56 -9.66 -25.00
N MET A 456 1.39 -8.96 -23.87
CA MET A 456 2.48 -8.31 -23.14
C MET A 456 3.32 -9.35 -22.39
N THR A 457 4.46 -9.75 -22.94
CA THR A 457 5.33 -10.77 -22.34
C THR A 457 6.27 -10.23 -21.29
N GLY A 458 6.46 -8.90 -21.23
CA GLY A 458 7.34 -8.28 -20.26
C GLY A 458 6.97 -6.84 -19.94
N ARG A 459 7.26 -6.42 -18.72
CA ARG A 459 7.17 -5.03 -18.28
C ARG A 459 8.33 -4.68 -17.37
N VAL A 460 8.95 -3.53 -17.60
CA VAL A 460 9.86 -2.90 -16.64
C VAL A 460 9.16 -1.67 -16.09
N ASP A 461 9.04 -1.59 -14.76
CA ASP A 461 8.43 -0.43 -14.10
C ASP A 461 9.40 0.76 -14.00
N PRO A 462 8.93 1.94 -13.55
CA PRO A 462 9.78 3.12 -13.39
C PRO A 462 10.93 2.95 -12.39
N GLY A 463 10.84 1.98 -11.47
CA GLY A 463 11.88 1.63 -10.51
C GLY A 463 12.92 0.63 -11.03
N GLY A 464 12.72 0.11 -12.25
CA GLY A 464 13.59 -0.88 -12.88
C GLY A 464 13.21 -2.33 -12.60
N HIS A 465 12.10 -2.60 -11.89
CA HIS A 465 11.66 -3.96 -11.61
C HIS A 465 11.03 -4.60 -12.85
N ARG A 466 11.45 -5.83 -13.15
CA ARG A 466 10.94 -6.58 -14.30
C ARG A 466 9.86 -7.57 -13.91
N PHE A 467 8.82 -7.63 -14.73
CA PHE A 467 7.73 -8.59 -14.70
C PHE A 467 7.64 -9.29 -16.05
N GLY A 468 7.17 -10.53 -16.07
CA GLY A 468 7.03 -11.32 -17.29
C GLY A 468 5.84 -12.27 -17.23
N TRP A 469 5.27 -12.52 -18.41
CA TRP A 469 4.09 -13.35 -18.60
C TRP A 469 4.26 -14.29 -19.79
N ALA A 470 3.66 -15.48 -19.69
CA ALA A 470 3.54 -16.43 -20.79
C ALA A 470 2.08 -16.77 -21.03
N TYR A 471 1.75 -17.10 -22.28
CA TYR A 471 0.37 -17.29 -22.73
C TYR A 471 0.19 -18.58 -23.52
N ASP A 472 -1.00 -19.17 -23.43
CA ASP A 472 -1.43 -20.24 -24.32
C ASP A 472 -1.89 -19.70 -25.70
N ALA A 473 -2.25 -20.61 -26.61
CA ALA A 473 -2.71 -20.30 -27.97
C ALA A 473 -4.01 -19.46 -28.03
N GLN A 474 -4.78 -19.38 -26.94
CA GLN A 474 -5.99 -18.56 -26.83
C GLN A 474 -5.69 -17.15 -26.27
N GLY A 475 -4.49 -16.98 -25.69
CA GLY A 475 -4.01 -15.73 -25.11
C GLY A 475 -4.34 -15.60 -23.63
N ARG A 476 -4.58 -16.74 -22.96
CA ARG A 476 -4.74 -16.82 -21.51
C ARG A 476 -3.38 -16.93 -20.87
N CYS A 477 -3.15 -16.18 -19.80
CA CYS A 477 -1.89 -16.15 -19.07
C CYS A 477 -1.65 -17.48 -18.33
N THR A 478 -0.66 -18.26 -18.74
CA THR A 478 -0.33 -19.55 -18.12
C THR A 478 0.79 -19.44 -17.10
N GLN A 479 1.56 -18.36 -17.12
CA GLN A 479 2.66 -18.15 -16.18
C GLN A 479 2.87 -16.67 -15.90
N THR A 480 3.13 -16.34 -14.64
CA THR A 480 3.61 -15.03 -14.20
C THR A 480 5.01 -15.19 -13.63
N SER A 481 5.81 -14.13 -13.72
CA SER A 481 7.13 -14.04 -13.09
C SER A 481 7.46 -12.58 -12.79
N GLY A 482 8.17 -12.35 -11.70
CA GLY A 482 8.81 -11.09 -11.35
C GLY A 482 10.32 -11.28 -11.23
N GLN A 483 11.01 -10.17 -11.01
CA GLN A 483 12.44 -10.17 -10.75
C GLN A 483 12.80 -11.14 -9.61
N ASP A 484 13.92 -11.85 -9.78
CA ASP A 484 14.44 -12.84 -8.83
C ASP A 484 13.47 -13.99 -8.48
N GLY A 485 12.49 -14.26 -9.36
CA GLY A 485 11.51 -15.32 -9.18
C GLY A 485 10.34 -14.96 -8.24
N LEU A 486 10.27 -13.70 -7.80
CA LEU A 486 9.12 -13.20 -7.06
C LEU A 486 7.86 -13.32 -7.92
N TYR A 487 6.70 -13.52 -7.30
CA TYR A 487 5.40 -13.54 -7.98
C TYR A 487 5.28 -14.62 -9.08
N ALA A 488 6.14 -15.64 -9.02
CA ALA A 488 6.10 -16.76 -9.94
C ALA A 488 4.88 -17.63 -9.65
N CYS A 489 3.99 -17.74 -10.62
CA CYS A 489 2.83 -18.62 -10.57
C CYS A 489 2.61 -19.29 -11.92
N ARG A 490 2.00 -20.48 -11.89
CA ARG A 490 1.52 -21.18 -13.08
C ARG A 490 0.01 -21.33 -12.99
N LEU A 491 -0.68 -21.10 -14.11
CA LEU A 491 -2.12 -21.25 -14.22
C LEU A 491 -2.46 -22.33 -15.24
N GLU A 492 -3.45 -23.16 -14.91
CA GLU A 492 -4.07 -24.12 -15.83
C GLU A 492 -5.58 -23.92 -15.79
N TYR A 493 -6.19 -23.90 -16.97
CA TYR A 493 -7.60 -23.55 -17.14
C TYR A 493 -8.38 -24.78 -17.62
N GLU A 494 -9.45 -25.12 -16.91
CA GLU A 494 -10.38 -26.20 -17.23
C GLU A 494 -11.80 -25.64 -17.39
N PRO A 495 -12.07 -24.89 -18.49
CA PRO A 495 -13.34 -24.19 -18.67
C PRO A 495 -14.55 -25.12 -18.76
N GLU A 496 -14.38 -26.35 -19.24
CA GLU A 496 -15.42 -27.39 -19.29
C GLU A 496 -15.88 -27.80 -17.89
N GLN A 497 -14.98 -27.73 -16.91
CA GLN A 497 -15.27 -28.00 -15.50
C GLN A 497 -15.56 -26.72 -14.70
N ARG A 498 -15.44 -25.55 -15.33
CA ARG A 498 -15.47 -24.22 -14.72
C ARG A 498 -14.46 -24.07 -13.56
N GLN A 499 -13.22 -24.50 -13.80
CA GLN A 499 -12.16 -24.46 -12.81
C GLN A 499 -10.87 -23.88 -13.36
N THR A 500 -10.09 -23.28 -12.46
CA THR A 500 -8.73 -22.83 -12.72
C THR A 500 -7.82 -23.31 -11.60
N HIS A 501 -6.73 -23.96 -11.96
CA HIS A 501 -5.68 -24.38 -11.03
C HIS A 501 -4.55 -23.36 -11.04
N LEU A 502 -4.09 -22.99 -9.84
CA LEU A 502 -3.01 -22.06 -9.62
C LEU A 502 -1.91 -22.75 -8.81
N TRP A 503 -0.69 -22.80 -9.34
CA TRP A 503 0.49 -23.22 -8.62
C TRP A 503 1.32 -22.01 -8.21
N GLN A 504 1.58 -21.88 -6.91
CA GLN A 504 2.39 -20.83 -6.33
C GLN A 504 3.23 -21.43 -5.19
N GLU A 505 4.53 -21.16 -5.17
CA GLU A 505 5.44 -21.65 -4.11
C GLU A 505 5.36 -23.18 -3.89
N GLY A 506 5.15 -23.95 -4.97
CA GLY A 506 5.00 -25.41 -4.92
C GLY A 506 3.64 -25.91 -4.41
N GLN A 507 2.72 -24.99 -4.06
CA GLN A 507 1.38 -25.30 -3.57
C GLN A 507 0.33 -25.10 -4.67
N ARG A 508 -0.71 -25.95 -4.68
CA ARG A 508 -1.80 -25.87 -5.67
C ARG A 508 -3.10 -25.38 -5.04
N TRP A 509 -3.67 -24.33 -5.63
CA TRP A 509 -5.01 -23.83 -5.37
C TRP A 509 -5.95 -24.18 -6.51
N THR A 510 -7.22 -24.40 -6.22
CA THR A 510 -8.26 -24.58 -7.25
C THR A 510 -9.36 -23.55 -7.05
N TYR A 511 -9.73 -22.86 -8.12
CA TYR A 511 -10.80 -21.88 -8.13
C TYR A 511 -11.94 -22.41 -8.99
N ARG A 512 -13.17 -22.35 -8.49
CA ARG A 512 -14.37 -22.73 -9.25
C ARG A 512 -15.28 -21.53 -9.45
N TYR A 513 -15.99 -21.51 -10.57
CA TYR A 513 -16.86 -20.40 -10.94
C TYR A 513 -18.20 -20.82 -11.53
N ASP A 514 -19.17 -19.92 -11.45
CA ASP A 514 -20.51 -20.13 -11.99
C ASP A 514 -20.59 -19.89 -13.51
N ALA A 515 -21.80 -20.00 -14.08
CA ALA A 515 -22.02 -19.79 -15.52
C ALA A 515 -21.72 -18.35 -15.98
N ASN A 516 -21.71 -17.40 -15.05
CA ASN A 516 -21.47 -15.98 -15.29
C ASN A 516 -20.00 -15.60 -15.04
N GLY A 517 -19.12 -16.57 -14.79
CA GLY A 517 -17.70 -16.34 -14.53
C GLY A 517 -17.40 -15.77 -13.14
N ARG A 518 -18.33 -15.89 -12.18
CA ARG A 518 -18.12 -15.41 -10.81
C ARG A 518 -17.51 -16.54 -9.98
N ILE A 519 -16.40 -16.27 -9.30
CA ILE A 519 -15.72 -17.29 -8.45
C ILE A 519 -16.60 -17.62 -7.23
N THR A 520 -17.10 -18.85 -7.17
CA THR A 520 -17.95 -19.36 -6.10
C THR A 520 -17.18 -20.19 -5.08
N GLU A 521 -16.04 -20.77 -5.45
CA GLU A 521 -15.24 -21.58 -4.53
C GLU A 521 -13.73 -21.37 -4.70
N ARG A 522 -13.00 -21.50 -3.59
CA ARG A 522 -11.55 -21.60 -3.55
C ARG A 522 -11.14 -22.79 -2.68
N VAL A 523 -10.43 -23.74 -3.27
CA VAL A 523 -9.86 -24.91 -2.60
C VAL A 523 -8.37 -24.65 -2.35
N ALA A 524 -7.98 -24.73 -1.08
CA ALA A 524 -6.61 -24.59 -0.61
C ALA A 524 -5.80 -25.89 -0.81
N PRO A 525 -4.46 -25.82 -0.71
CA PRO A 525 -3.58 -26.98 -0.94
C PRO A 525 -3.82 -28.14 0.05
N ASP A 526 -4.29 -27.83 1.26
CA ASP A 526 -4.66 -28.80 2.29
C ASP A 526 -6.06 -29.40 2.09
N GLY A 527 -6.75 -29.02 1.01
CA GLY A 527 -8.12 -29.44 0.71
C GLY A 527 -9.21 -28.58 1.36
N GLY A 528 -8.84 -27.56 2.15
CA GLY A 528 -9.80 -26.65 2.74
C GLY A 528 -10.58 -25.88 1.68
N VAL A 529 -11.91 -25.89 1.77
CA VAL A 529 -12.79 -25.22 0.81
C VAL A 529 -13.38 -23.96 1.41
N LEU A 530 -13.20 -22.84 0.71
CA LEU A 530 -13.91 -21.60 0.94
C LEU A 530 -15.02 -21.47 -0.11
N THR A 531 -16.27 -21.35 0.31
CA THR A 531 -17.42 -21.15 -0.59
C THR A 531 -17.97 -19.73 -0.47
N ARG A 532 -18.57 -19.23 -1.55
CA ARG A 532 -19.16 -17.89 -1.64
C ARG A 532 -20.53 -17.95 -2.25
N GLU A 533 -21.47 -17.26 -1.61
CA GLU A 533 -22.77 -16.96 -2.16
C GLU A 533 -22.76 -15.54 -2.70
N ILE A 534 -23.26 -15.36 -3.92
CA ILE A 534 -23.21 -14.10 -4.66
C ILE A 534 -24.64 -13.71 -5.05
N ASP A 535 -25.04 -12.48 -4.76
CA ASP A 535 -26.36 -11.97 -5.14
C ASP A 535 -26.46 -11.69 -6.65
N GLU A 536 -27.67 -11.39 -7.12
CA GLU A 536 -27.94 -11.05 -8.52
C GLU A 536 -27.10 -9.85 -9.00
N ARG A 537 -26.77 -8.93 -8.08
CA ARG A 537 -25.96 -7.73 -8.33
C ARG A 537 -24.45 -8.01 -8.38
N GLY A 538 -24.01 -9.23 -8.09
CA GLY A 538 -22.61 -9.65 -8.12
C GLY A 538 -21.86 -9.41 -6.81
N ASN A 539 -22.54 -9.08 -5.71
CA ASN A 539 -21.93 -8.91 -4.39
C ASN A 539 -21.84 -10.26 -3.67
N VAL A 540 -20.72 -10.52 -2.99
CA VAL A 540 -20.59 -11.70 -2.12
C VAL A 540 -21.44 -11.45 -0.89
N VAL A 541 -22.51 -12.20 -0.66
CA VAL A 541 -23.40 -12.00 0.51
C VAL A 541 -23.06 -12.93 1.67
N ARG A 542 -22.41 -14.06 1.40
CA ARG A 542 -21.96 -15.02 2.41
C ARG A 542 -20.66 -15.68 1.94
N GLU A 543 -19.74 -15.88 2.86
CA GLU A 543 -18.53 -16.67 2.67
C GLU A 543 -18.42 -17.70 3.79
N VAL A 544 -18.15 -18.97 3.47
CA VAL A 544 -18.01 -20.04 4.47
C VAL A 544 -16.64 -20.69 4.31
N ASP A 545 -15.87 -20.74 5.39
CA ASP A 545 -14.54 -21.36 5.40
C ASP A 545 -14.57 -22.88 5.55
N ALA A 546 -13.41 -23.52 5.42
CA ALA A 546 -13.28 -24.97 5.50
C ALA A 546 -13.68 -25.57 6.86
N GLY A 547 -13.68 -24.76 7.92
CA GLY A 547 -14.11 -25.14 9.26
C GLY A 547 -15.62 -24.97 9.48
N GLY A 548 -16.36 -24.58 8.43
CA GLY A 548 -17.80 -24.32 8.50
C GLY A 548 -18.15 -22.98 9.11
N ARG A 549 -17.18 -22.09 9.35
CA ARG A 549 -17.46 -20.74 9.87
C ARG A 549 -17.88 -19.83 8.73
N GLY A 550 -19.09 -19.29 8.83
CA GLY A 550 -19.68 -18.36 7.89
C GLY A 550 -19.51 -16.90 8.31
N PHE A 551 -19.30 -16.06 7.30
CA PHE A 551 -19.42 -14.61 7.40
C PHE A 551 -20.44 -14.12 6.36
N GLY A 552 -21.49 -13.46 6.81
CA GLY A 552 -22.34 -12.62 5.97
C GLY A 552 -21.63 -11.30 5.69
N TRP A 553 -21.69 -10.83 4.45
CA TRP A 553 -21.12 -9.52 4.08
C TRP A 553 -22.25 -8.50 3.98
N LEU A 554 -22.07 -7.37 4.64
CA LEU A 554 -23.06 -6.30 4.73
C LEU A 554 -22.62 -5.12 3.87
N TYR A 555 -23.55 -4.71 3.02
CA TYR A 555 -23.37 -3.60 2.10
C TYR A 555 -24.28 -2.44 2.52
N ASP A 556 -23.82 -1.23 2.27
CA ASP A 556 -24.61 -0.04 2.53
C ASP A 556 -25.56 0.19 1.36
N GLU A 557 -26.38 1.23 1.47
CA GLU A 557 -27.35 1.59 0.45
C GLU A 557 -26.72 2.05 -0.88
N HIS A 558 -25.40 2.28 -0.91
CA HIS A 558 -24.58 2.61 -2.08
C HIS A 558 -23.84 1.39 -2.66
N GLY A 559 -24.04 0.19 -2.08
CA GLY A 559 -23.37 -1.04 -2.49
C GLY A 559 -21.91 -1.12 -2.03
N ALA A 560 -21.47 -0.24 -1.14
CA ALA A 560 -20.16 -0.34 -0.50
C ALA A 560 -20.23 -1.32 0.67
N HIS A 561 -19.31 -2.28 0.71
CA HIS A 561 -19.17 -3.18 1.85
C HIS A 561 -18.72 -2.40 3.08
N TRP A 562 -19.48 -2.47 4.18
CA TRP A 562 -19.20 -1.72 5.40
C TRP A 562 -19.06 -2.58 6.66
N ALA A 563 -19.42 -3.86 6.63
CA ALA A 563 -19.20 -4.79 7.74
C ALA A 563 -19.35 -6.25 7.30
N ARG A 564 -18.84 -7.17 8.11
CA ARG A 564 -19.15 -8.60 8.06
C ARG A 564 -19.90 -8.99 9.33
N VAL A 565 -20.74 -10.00 9.25
CA VAL A 565 -21.44 -10.58 10.39
C VAL A 565 -21.10 -12.05 10.46
N ASP A 566 -20.61 -12.54 11.59
CA ASP A 566 -20.37 -13.98 11.74
C ASP A 566 -21.68 -14.74 12.03
N ASP A 567 -21.60 -16.07 12.03
CA ASP A 567 -22.74 -16.94 12.33
C ASP A 567 -23.31 -16.76 13.76
N PHE A 568 -22.59 -16.07 14.66
CA PHE A 568 -23.05 -15.74 16.01
C PHE A 568 -23.73 -14.35 16.07
N GLY A 569 -23.84 -13.66 14.93
CA GLY A 569 -24.46 -12.33 14.83
C GLY A 569 -23.53 -11.18 15.25
N GLN A 570 -22.25 -11.45 15.48
CA GLN A 570 -21.28 -10.41 15.82
C GLN A 570 -20.83 -9.67 14.57
N LEU A 571 -20.89 -8.34 14.62
CA LEU A 571 -20.40 -7.47 13.56
C LEU A 571 -18.88 -7.32 13.65
N HIS A 572 -18.23 -7.60 12.54
CA HIS A 572 -16.82 -7.37 12.29
C HIS A 572 -16.68 -6.21 11.30
N PRO A 573 -15.73 -5.28 11.51
CA PRO A 573 -15.45 -4.25 10.54
C PRO A 573 -15.09 -4.88 9.17
N PRO A 574 -15.30 -4.14 8.08
CA PRO A 574 -14.99 -4.63 6.74
C PRO A 574 -13.49 -4.91 6.66
N GLU A 575 -13.06 -5.89 5.86
CA GLU A 575 -11.64 -6.25 5.68
C GLU A 575 -10.84 -5.19 4.90
N LEU A 576 -10.79 -3.98 5.45
CA LEU A 576 -9.97 -2.88 5.01
C LEU A 576 -9.12 -2.47 6.20
N ASP A 577 -8.22 -3.35 6.65
CA ASP A 577 -6.99 -2.98 7.39
C ASP A 577 -6.08 -4.20 7.73
N ALA A 578 -5.86 -5.12 6.78
CA ALA A 578 -4.62 -5.92 6.84
C ALA A 578 -3.46 -5.01 6.42
N PRO A 579 -2.37 -4.86 7.22
CA PRO A 579 -1.23 -4.05 6.85
C PRO A 579 -0.62 -4.59 5.56
N ARG A 580 -0.78 -3.80 4.51
CA ARG A 580 -0.10 -3.97 3.24
C ARG A 580 1.39 -3.62 3.46
N LEU A 581 2.23 -4.65 3.69
CA LEU A 581 3.71 -4.59 3.68
C LEU A 581 4.25 -4.05 2.34
N PRO A 582 5.10 -3.01 2.34
CA PRO A 582 5.53 -2.31 1.13
C PRO A 582 6.04 -3.28 0.05
N HIS A 583 5.53 -3.08 -1.17
CA HIS A 583 5.98 -3.77 -2.37
C HIS A 583 7.11 -2.97 -3.04
N PRO A 584 8.14 -3.60 -3.63
CA PRO A 584 9.24 -2.88 -4.30
C PRO A 584 8.80 -1.95 -5.45
N THR A 585 7.57 -2.11 -5.92
CA THR A 585 6.95 -1.30 -6.99
C THR A 585 5.90 -0.30 -6.47
N ASP A 586 5.69 -0.21 -5.16
CA ASP A 586 5.02 0.96 -4.60
C ASP A 586 6.00 2.13 -4.79
N PRO A 587 5.66 3.17 -5.56
CA PRO A 587 6.56 4.30 -5.75
C PRO A 587 6.68 5.07 -4.43
N THR A 588 7.64 4.70 -3.58
CA THR A 588 8.21 5.67 -2.64
C THR A 588 9.19 6.51 -3.44
N TRP A 589 8.66 7.53 -4.07
CA TRP A 589 9.48 8.61 -4.55
C TRP A 589 10.26 9.22 -3.37
N PRO A 590 11.59 9.37 -3.47
CA PRO A 590 12.27 10.34 -2.62
C PRO A 590 11.70 11.72 -2.95
N GLN A 591 11.35 12.49 -1.91
CA GLN A 591 11.17 13.93 -2.06
C GLN A 591 12.51 14.49 -2.57
N THR A 592 12.52 14.90 -3.84
CA THR A 592 13.51 15.69 -4.59
C THR A 592 15.00 15.69 -4.18
N SER A 593 15.86 15.65 -5.19
CA SER A 593 17.32 15.80 -5.11
C SER A 593 17.82 17.21 -4.73
N ILE A 594 17.04 18.04 -4.03
CA ILE A 594 17.43 19.41 -3.64
C ILE A 594 17.91 19.56 -2.18
N GLU A 595 17.86 18.49 -1.37
CA GLU A 595 18.45 18.50 -0.01
C GLU A 595 19.74 17.67 0.10
N ARG A 596 20.22 17.08 -1.01
CA ARG A 596 21.52 16.38 -1.05
C ARG A 596 22.70 17.26 -1.48
N GLU A 597 22.49 18.54 -1.79
CA GLU A 597 23.56 19.39 -2.34
C GLU A 597 23.81 20.74 -1.65
N VAL A 598 23.24 21.02 -0.49
CA VAL A 598 23.65 22.21 0.30
C VAL A 598 24.06 21.79 1.70
N GLY A 599 25.32 21.35 1.82
CA GLY A 599 26.11 21.71 2.97
C GLY A 599 26.09 23.23 3.06
N ALA A 600 25.37 23.76 4.04
CA ALA A 600 25.33 25.18 4.32
C ALA A 600 26.75 25.67 4.60
N ARG A 601 27.38 26.33 3.62
CA ARG A 601 28.31 27.42 3.92
C ARG A 601 27.46 28.53 4.51
N ALA A 602 27.66 28.77 5.80
CA ALA A 602 27.13 29.95 6.47
C ALA A 602 27.64 31.23 5.77
N PRO A 603 26.84 32.29 5.74
CA PRO A 603 27.27 33.59 5.26
C PRO A 603 28.20 34.23 6.31
N GLU A 604 29.45 34.50 5.96
CA GLU A 604 30.24 35.48 6.70
C GLU A 604 29.78 36.88 6.31
N ALA A 605 29.20 37.56 7.30
CA ALA A 605 28.97 38.99 7.30
C ALA A 605 30.33 39.73 7.23
N GLY A 606 30.37 40.81 6.44
CA GLY A 606 31.62 41.47 6.07
C GLY A 606 32.33 42.23 7.19
N ALA A 607 33.57 42.63 6.88
CA ALA A 607 34.20 43.83 7.42
C ALA A 607 35.46 44.18 6.60
N VAL A 608 35.47 45.41 6.08
CA VAL A 608 36.57 46.39 6.12
C VAL A 608 37.94 45.95 5.56
N GLY A 609 38.38 46.64 4.51
CA GLY A 609 39.76 46.66 4.03
C GLY A 609 39.86 47.04 2.57
#